data_AF-A0A353C8T6-F1
#
_entry.id   AF-A0A353C8T6-F1
#
_cell.length_a   1.000
_cell.length_b   1.000
_cell.length_c   1.000
_cell.angle_alpha   90.00
_cell.angle_beta   90.00
_cell.angle_gamma   90.00
#
_symmetry.space_group_name_H-M   'P 1'
#
loop_
_entity.id
_entity.type
_entity.pdbx_description
1 polymer ?
#
loop_
_entity_poly.entity_id
_entity_poly.type
_entity_poly.pdbx_seq_one_letter_code
_entity_poly.pdbx_strand_id
1 'polypeptide(L)'
;LFRSQGNFPVLFKDAHGGLSFQRSGERISYKVLSDTRQPPTDVLRGDREPYRLEERNYLQLPRDLDGRIAVLAAQLVAGADNRYDAAAMIESHLRSEFGYTLEQKAGGSQPLADFVFNIREGHCEYFATAMAIMLRTQGIATRVVNGFQQGEYNETADIYVVRQREAHSWVEVYFPGADSWVAFDPTPSAGRSETGPTGGFTAKIGKYLEALEMIWIQYFVAFDNQEQRTLFTSIRRGVSDYNAKASSWISEVQETVAAWWSEVRGDSGTAASLIAMIYGIAAVAGAA
;
A
#
# COMPACT_ATOMS: atom_id res chain seq x y z
N LEU A 1 -17.51 -10.37 -15.45
CA LEU A 1 -17.13 -9.99 -16.84
C LEU A 1 -16.43 -8.63 -16.81
N PHE A 2 -15.17 -8.55 -17.24
CA PHE A 2 -14.45 -7.27 -17.36
C PHE A 2 -14.33 -6.92 -18.85
N ARG A 3 -14.85 -5.75 -19.27
CA ARG A 3 -14.62 -5.19 -20.61
C ARG A 3 -14.14 -3.77 -20.50
N SER A 4 -12.99 -3.47 -21.11
CA SER A 4 -12.47 -2.11 -21.26
C SER A 4 -12.57 -1.66 -22.72
N GLN A 5 -12.94 -0.40 -22.91
CA GLN A 5 -12.94 0.27 -24.22
C GLN A 5 -12.28 1.64 -24.05
N GLY A 6 -11.18 1.91 -24.74
CA GLY A 6 -10.44 3.17 -24.63
C GLY A 6 -9.36 3.30 -25.69
N ASN A 7 -8.74 4.47 -25.78
CA ASN A 7 -7.66 4.72 -26.74
C ASN A 7 -6.33 4.21 -26.17
N PHE A 8 -6.19 2.88 -26.09
CA PHE A 8 -4.97 2.22 -25.66
C PHE A 8 -4.17 1.83 -26.90
N PRO A 9 -2.93 2.35 -27.09
CA PRO A 9 -2.12 1.98 -28.25
C PRO A 9 -1.84 0.47 -28.30
N VAL A 10 -1.56 -0.13 -27.13
CA VAL A 10 -1.37 -1.58 -26.93
C VAL A 10 -1.81 -1.94 -25.52
N LEU A 11 -2.64 -2.98 -25.39
CA LEU A 11 -3.01 -3.61 -24.12
C LEU A 11 -2.34 -4.99 -24.03
N PHE A 12 -1.65 -5.23 -22.92
CA PHE A 12 -1.08 -6.52 -22.56
C PHE A 12 -1.97 -7.17 -21.51
N LYS A 13 -2.15 -8.49 -21.63
CA LYS A 13 -2.84 -9.30 -20.63
C LYS A 13 -1.90 -10.38 -20.13
N ASP A 14 -1.70 -10.46 -18.82
CA ASP A 14 -0.89 -11.52 -18.21
C ASP A 14 -1.70 -12.82 -18.00
N ALA A 15 -1.01 -13.87 -17.55
CA ALA A 15 -1.60 -15.18 -17.28
C ALA A 15 -2.66 -15.16 -16.15
N HIS A 16 -2.61 -14.16 -15.27
CA HIS A 16 -3.53 -13.98 -14.15
C HIS A 16 -4.68 -13.03 -14.48
N GLY A 17 -4.77 -12.58 -15.73
CA GLY A 17 -5.83 -11.70 -16.22
C GLY A 17 -5.61 -10.22 -15.94
N GLY A 18 -4.45 -9.83 -15.41
CA GLY A 18 -4.05 -8.44 -15.25
C GLY A 18 -3.90 -7.76 -16.61
N LEU A 19 -4.38 -6.52 -16.72
CA LEU A 19 -4.29 -5.72 -17.94
C LEU A 19 -3.31 -4.57 -17.71
N SER A 20 -2.32 -4.44 -18.60
CA SER A 20 -1.37 -3.32 -18.58
C SER A 20 -1.25 -2.69 -19.96
N PHE A 21 -0.78 -1.45 -20.00
CA PHE A 21 -0.51 -0.73 -21.25
C PHE A 21 0.75 0.11 -21.08
N GLN A 22 1.44 0.41 -22.18
CA GLN A 22 2.65 1.25 -22.13
C GLN A 22 2.26 2.71 -21.86
N ARG A 23 2.70 3.24 -20.72
CA ARG A 23 2.39 4.60 -20.28
C ARG A 23 3.14 5.63 -21.15
N SER A 24 2.41 6.50 -21.84
CA SER A 24 2.97 7.58 -22.67
C SER A 24 3.17 8.91 -21.91
N GLY A 25 2.88 8.97 -20.61
CA GLY A 25 2.88 10.20 -19.82
C GLY A 25 1.62 11.07 -20.00
N GLU A 26 0.75 10.71 -20.93
CA GLU A 26 -0.51 11.42 -21.22
C GLU A 26 -1.68 10.91 -20.35
N ARG A 27 -2.74 11.73 -20.25
CA ARG A 27 -4.00 11.32 -19.62
C ARG A 27 -4.71 10.31 -20.50
N ILE A 28 -5.22 9.24 -19.89
CA ILE A 28 -6.03 8.22 -20.57
C ILE A 28 -7.50 8.35 -20.20
N SER A 29 -8.37 8.06 -21.15
CA SER A 29 -9.82 7.96 -20.95
C SER A 29 -10.32 6.61 -21.48
N TYR A 30 -11.11 5.93 -20.67
CA TYR A 30 -11.61 4.59 -20.97
C TYR A 30 -12.95 4.33 -20.28
N LYS A 31 -13.72 3.40 -20.84
CA LYS A 31 -14.96 2.86 -20.27
C LYS A 31 -14.69 1.46 -19.75
N VAL A 32 -15.24 1.15 -18.58
CA VAL A 32 -15.17 -0.19 -17.97
C VAL A 32 -16.57 -0.66 -17.65
N LEU A 33 -16.82 -1.94 -17.93
CA LEU A 33 -17.92 -2.69 -17.34
C LEU A 33 -17.34 -3.62 -16.28
N SER A 34 -17.81 -3.46 -15.04
CA SER A 34 -17.42 -4.29 -13.89
C SER A 34 -18.61 -5.14 -13.46
N ASP A 35 -18.33 -6.41 -13.14
CA ASP A 35 -19.30 -7.33 -12.54
C ASP A 35 -19.00 -7.38 -11.05
N THR A 36 -19.86 -6.75 -10.25
CA THR A 36 -19.67 -6.59 -8.80
C THR A 36 -20.42 -7.64 -7.98
N ARG A 37 -21.00 -8.65 -8.64
CA ARG A 37 -21.72 -9.73 -7.95
C ARG A 37 -20.74 -10.54 -7.11
N GLN A 38 -21.07 -10.73 -5.84
CA GLN A 38 -20.35 -11.63 -4.95
C GLN A 38 -21.16 -12.91 -4.74
N PRO A 39 -20.50 -14.08 -4.60
CA PRO A 39 -21.19 -15.30 -4.24
C PRO A 39 -21.90 -15.15 -2.88
N PRO A 40 -23.10 -15.73 -2.70
CA PRO A 40 -23.78 -15.77 -1.42
C PRO A 40 -22.93 -16.42 -0.31
N THR A 41 -23.03 -15.91 0.92
CA THR A 41 -22.21 -16.38 2.06
C THR A 41 -22.42 -17.86 2.38
N ASP A 42 -23.61 -18.41 2.19
CA ASP A 42 -23.91 -19.84 2.36
C ASP A 42 -23.13 -20.72 1.37
N VAL A 43 -22.98 -20.28 0.12
CA VAL A 43 -22.11 -20.93 -0.88
C VAL A 43 -20.65 -20.88 -0.44
N LEU A 44 -20.18 -19.73 0.06
CA LEU A 44 -18.80 -19.56 0.53
C LEU A 44 -18.49 -20.42 1.76
N ARG A 45 -19.43 -20.53 2.70
CA ARG A 45 -19.32 -21.40 3.89
C ARG A 45 -19.39 -22.88 3.55
N GLY A 46 -20.15 -23.23 2.52
CA GLY A 46 -20.27 -24.60 2.00
C GLY A 46 -19.06 -25.07 1.20
N ASP A 47 -18.11 -24.19 0.88
CA ASP A 47 -16.98 -24.51 0.00
C ASP A 47 -15.96 -25.47 0.64
N ARG A 48 -16.01 -26.72 0.22
CA ARG A 48 -15.08 -27.80 0.57
C ARG A 48 -14.17 -28.22 -0.59
N GLU A 49 -14.26 -27.53 -1.72
CA GLU A 49 -13.53 -27.91 -2.93
C GLU A 49 -12.01 -27.69 -2.75
N PRO A 50 -11.16 -28.60 -3.26
CA PRO A 50 -9.72 -28.48 -3.14
C PRO A 50 -9.17 -27.40 -4.10
N TYR A 51 -8.04 -26.80 -3.72
CA TYR A 51 -7.30 -25.89 -4.61
C TYR A 51 -6.65 -26.64 -5.78
N ARG A 52 -6.79 -26.10 -7.01
CA ARG A 52 -6.07 -26.55 -8.20
C ARG A 52 -4.62 -26.08 -8.11
N LEU A 53 -3.79 -26.52 -9.08
CA LEU A 53 -2.36 -26.23 -9.07
C LEU A 53 -2.06 -24.72 -9.07
N GLU A 54 -2.82 -23.95 -9.83
CA GLU A 54 -2.65 -22.50 -9.94
C GLU A 54 -2.94 -21.80 -8.61
N GLU A 55 -3.99 -22.22 -7.88
CA GLU A 55 -4.33 -21.51 -6.65
C GLU A 55 -3.43 -21.87 -5.46
N ARG A 56 -2.70 -23.00 -5.55
CA ARG A 56 -1.67 -23.35 -4.57
C ARG A 56 -0.50 -22.35 -4.57
N ASN A 57 -0.27 -21.61 -5.65
CA ASN A 57 0.73 -20.54 -5.66
C ASN A 57 0.38 -19.42 -4.67
N TYR A 58 -0.90 -19.27 -4.31
CA TYR A 58 -1.36 -18.30 -3.31
C TYR A 58 -1.30 -18.83 -1.87
N LEU A 59 -0.62 -19.96 -1.65
CA LEU A 59 -0.31 -20.52 -0.33
C LEU A 59 1.15 -20.29 0.08
N GLN A 60 1.95 -19.64 -0.76
CA GLN A 60 3.38 -19.45 -0.50
C GLN A 60 3.64 -18.61 0.76
N LEU A 61 4.56 -19.10 1.59
CA LEU A 61 5.01 -18.47 2.82
C LEU A 61 6.50 -18.11 2.74
N PRO A 62 6.94 -17.02 3.38
CA PRO A 62 8.36 -16.72 3.54
C PRO A 62 9.10 -17.85 4.27
N ARG A 63 10.35 -18.13 3.87
CA ARG A 63 11.15 -19.22 4.44
C ARG A 63 11.52 -18.98 5.91
N ASP A 64 11.61 -17.73 6.31
CA ASP A 64 12.05 -17.24 7.63
C ASP A 64 10.90 -16.64 8.45
N LEU A 65 9.66 -17.02 8.13
CA LEU A 65 8.47 -16.59 8.86
C LEU A 65 8.55 -17.00 10.34
N ASP A 66 8.23 -16.06 11.24
CA ASP A 66 8.07 -16.36 12.66
C ASP A 66 6.93 -17.36 12.88
N GLY A 67 7.27 -18.56 13.38
CA GLY A 67 6.32 -19.64 13.63
C GLY A 67 5.20 -19.27 14.60
N ARG A 68 5.39 -18.25 15.45
CA ARG A 68 4.32 -17.73 16.33
C ARG A 68 3.11 -17.23 15.55
N ILE A 69 3.30 -16.73 14.32
CA ILE A 69 2.19 -16.25 13.47
C ILE A 69 1.27 -17.42 13.09
N ALA A 70 1.83 -18.58 12.74
CA ALA A 70 1.04 -19.77 12.43
C ALA A 70 0.28 -20.30 13.65
N VAL A 71 0.90 -20.26 14.84
CA VAL A 71 0.28 -20.66 16.10
C VAL A 71 -0.88 -19.72 16.45
N LEU A 72 -0.68 -18.40 16.36
CA LEU A 72 -1.72 -17.42 16.60
C LEU A 72 -2.89 -17.60 15.63
N ALA A 73 -2.60 -17.74 14.33
CA ALA A 73 -3.62 -17.97 13.33
C ALA A 73 -4.45 -19.23 13.63
N ALA A 74 -3.81 -20.33 14.00
CA ALA A 74 -4.49 -21.57 14.38
C ALA A 74 -5.38 -21.40 15.62
N GLN A 75 -4.94 -20.61 16.61
CA GLN A 75 -5.74 -20.29 17.79
C GLN A 75 -6.97 -19.43 17.44
N LEU A 76 -6.79 -18.43 16.58
CA LEU A 76 -7.88 -17.55 16.16
C LEU A 76 -8.96 -18.31 15.38
N VAL A 77 -8.58 -19.29 14.56
CA VAL A 77 -9.54 -20.04 13.72
C VAL A 77 -9.98 -21.37 14.31
N ALA A 78 -9.63 -21.68 15.57
CA ALA A 78 -9.92 -22.98 16.19
C ALA A 78 -11.42 -23.33 16.23
N GLY A 79 -12.31 -22.32 16.19
CA GLY A 79 -13.77 -22.49 16.13
C GLY A 79 -14.37 -22.37 14.73
N ALA A 80 -13.56 -22.20 13.68
CA ALA A 80 -14.06 -22.05 12.31
C ALA A 80 -14.31 -23.41 11.66
N ASP A 81 -15.52 -23.64 11.17
CA ASP A 81 -15.87 -24.87 10.47
C ASP A 81 -15.45 -24.87 8.98
N ASN A 82 -15.19 -23.68 8.43
CA ASN A 82 -14.93 -23.46 7.01
C ASN A 82 -14.00 -22.26 6.78
N ARG A 83 -13.47 -22.15 5.55
CA ARG A 83 -12.48 -21.13 5.18
C ARG A 83 -13.03 -19.69 5.23
N TYR A 84 -14.33 -19.50 4.98
CA TYR A 84 -14.96 -18.18 5.07
C TYR A 84 -14.97 -17.69 6.51
N ASP A 85 -15.44 -18.51 7.44
CA ASP A 85 -15.49 -18.13 8.86
C ASP A 85 -14.06 -17.97 9.42
N ALA A 86 -13.10 -18.79 9.00
CA ALA A 86 -11.68 -18.60 9.35
C ALA A 86 -11.13 -17.23 8.90
N ALA A 87 -11.44 -16.82 7.66
CA ALA A 87 -11.08 -15.50 7.14
C ALA A 87 -11.76 -14.37 7.91
N ALA A 88 -13.06 -14.50 8.18
CA ALA A 88 -13.82 -13.50 8.95
C ALA A 88 -13.34 -13.38 10.40
N MET A 89 -12.91 -14.46 11.04
CA MET A 89 -12.37 -14.44 12.40
C MET A 89 -11.03 -13.70 12.48
N ILE A 90 -10.11 -13.97 11.54
CA ILE A 90 -8.83 -13.26 11.46
C ILE A 90 -9.05 -11.78 11.11
N GLU A 91 -9.94 -11.48 10.16
CA GLU A 91 -10.33 -10.11 9.81
C GLU A 91 -10.85 -9.37 11.05
N SER A 92 -11.80 -9.97 11.76
CA SER A 92 -12.39 -9.38 12.97
C SER A 92 -11.35 -9.14 14.06
N HIS A 93 -10.43 -10.08 14.28
CA HIS A 93 -9.37 -9.93 15.29
C HIS A 93 -8.45 -8.75 14.96
N LEU A 94 -8.00 -8.65 13.71
CA LEU A 94 -7.17 -7.53 13.28
C LEU A 94 -7.94 -6.21 13.36
N ARG A 95 -9.23 -6.18 13.02
CA ARG A 95 -10.05 -4.97 13.11
C ARG A 95 -10.33 -4.50 14.54
N SER A 96 -10.42 -5.42 15.51
CA SER A 96 -10.81 -5.09 16.90
C SER A 96 -9.62 -4.86 17.83
N GLU A 97 -8.52 -5.60 17.64
CA GLU A 97 -7.40 -5.63 18.60
C GLU A 97 -6.21 -4.74 18.20
N PHE A 98 -6.27 -4.11 17.02
CA PHE A 98 -5.16 -3.34 16.45
C PHE A 98 -5.59 -1.91 16.09
N GLY A 99 -4.64 -0.98 16.15
CA GLY A 99 -4.83 0.42 15.78
C GLY A 99 -4.34 0.73 14.37
N TYR A 100 -4.95 1.71 13.71
CA TYR A 100 -4.43 2.24 12.46
C TYR A 100 -3.55 3.45 12.72
N THR A 101 -2.35 3.47 12.14
CA THR A 101 -1.45 4.63 12.18
C THR A 101 -0.63 4.73 10.90
N LEU A 102 -0.35 5.96 10.48
CA LEU A 102 0.59 6.27 9.40
C LEU A 102 2.02 6.44 9.93
N GLU A 103 2.21 6.48 11.24
CA GLU A 103 3.53 6.58 11.85
C GLU A 103 4.24 5.23 11.78
N GLN A 104 5.43 5.20 11.17
CA GLN A 104 6.24 3.99 11.09
C GLN A 104 6.88 3.71 12.44
N LYS A 105 6.22 2.84 13.24
CA LYS A 105 6.72 2.37 14.53
C LYS A 105 7.40 0.99 14.44
N ALA A 106 7.07 0.20 13.42
CA ALA A 106 7.63 -1.14 13.21
C ALA A 106 8.98 -1.08 12.51
N GLY A 107 9.98 -1.73 13.09
CA GLY A 107 11.35 -1.76 12.58
C GLY A 107 12.12 -2.98 13.04
N GLY A 108 12.92 -3.57 12.16
CA GLY A 108 13.76 -4.73 12.48
C GLY A 108 13.78 -5.78 11.38
N SER A 109 14.35 -6.95 11.68
CA SER A 109 14.46 -8.08 10.74
C SER A 109 13.15 -8.83 10.51
N GLN A 110 12.16 -8.70 11.40
CA GLN A 110 10.85 -9.34 11.29
C GLN A 110 9.70 -8.34 11.57
N PRO A 111 9.48 -7.35 10.68
CA PRO A 111 8.52 -6.28 10.91
C PRO A 111 7.07 -6.79 11.00
N LEU A 112 6.73 -7.90 10.34
CA LEU A 112 5.40 -8.50 10.47
C LEU A 112 5.17 -9.10 11.85
N ALA A 113 6.15 -9.81 12.41
CA ALA A 113 6.05 -10.36 13.76
C ALA A 113 5.99 -9.25 14.81
N ASP A 114 6.77 -8.19 14.61
CA ASP A 114 6.76 -7.01 15.47
C ASP A 114 5.40 -6.28 15.46
N PHE A 115 4.80 -6.11 14.28
CA PHE A 115 3.44 -5.61 14.13
C PHE A 115 2.42 -6.49 14.88
N VAL A 116 2.45 -7.81 14.67
CA VAL A 116 1.47 -8.74 15.26
C VAL A 116 1.59 -8.85 16.78
N PHE A 117 2.80 -8.92 17.32
CA PHE A 117 3.01 -9.26 18.73
C PHE A 117 3.34 -8.10 19.64
N ASN A 118 3.92 -7.01 19.12
CA ASN A 118 4.45 -5.93 19.95
C ASN A 118 3.70 -4.61 19.72
N ILE A 119 3.69 -4.10 18.49
CA ILE A 119 3.23 -2.74 18.20
C ILE A 119 1.71 -2.68 18.09
N ARG A 120 1.13 -3.63 17.36
CA ARG A 120 -0.32 -3.71 17.08
C ARG A 120 -0.93 -2.44 16.49
N GLU A 121 -0.11 -1.61 15.86
CA GLU A 121 -0.51 -0.42 15.13
C GLU A 121 0.23 -0.35 13.79
N GLY A 122 -0.46 -0.03 12.70
CA GLY A 122 0.17 0.10 11.38
C GLY A 122 -0.75 0.67 10.30
N HIS A 123 -0.23 0.79 9.07
CA HIS A 123 -1.02 1.16 7.90
C HIS A 123 -1.58 -0.07 7.18
N CYS A 124 -2.44 0.14 6.17
CA CYS A 124 -3.23 -0.89 5.49
C CYS A 124 -2.40 -2.09 4.98
N GLU A 125 -1.17 -1.88 4.49
CA GLU A 125 -0.30 -2.96 4.03
C GLU A 125 0.11 -3.93 5.16
N TYR A 126 0.35 -3.46 6.38
CA TYR A 126 0.64 -4.34 7.52
C TYR A 126 -0.55 -5.22 7.86
N PHE A 127 -1.75 -4.63 7.87
CA PHE A 127 -3.00 -5.35 8.11
C PHE A 127 -3.28 -6.40 7.03
N ALA A 128 -3.20 -6.00 5.75
CA ALA A 128 -3.44 -6.89 4.62
C ALA A 128 -2.42 -8.04 4.59
N THR A 129 -1.15 -7.74 4.85
CA THR A 129 -0.10 -8.76 4.88
C THR A 129 -0.26 -9.70 6.06
N ALA A 130 -0.53 -9.19 7.26
CA ALA A 130 -0.75 -10.02 8.44
C ALA A 130 -1.90 -11.00 8.22
N MET A 131 -3.04 -10.51 7.73
CA MET A 131 -4.17 -11.36 7.38
C MET A 131 -3.81 -12.39 6.31
N ALA A 132 -3.17 -11.98 5.22
CA ALA A 132 -2.79 -12.88 4.14
C ALA A 132 -1.86 -14.01 4.62
N ILE A 133 -0.81 -13.67 5.39
CA ILE A 133 0.13 -14.65 5.93
C ILE A 133 -0.54 -15.57 6.94
N MET A 134 -1.34 -15.03 7.88
CA MET A 134 -2.09 -15.84 8.83
C MET A 134 -2.98 -16.85 8.10
N LEU A 135 -3.72 -16.43 7.07
CA LEU A 135 -4.57 -17.33 6.28
C LEU A 135 -3.78 -18.40 5.52
N ARG A 136 -2.66 -18.02 4.90
CA ARG A 136 -1.79 -18.98 4.20
C ARG A 136 -1.21 -20.02 5.15
N THR A 137 -0.88 -19.65 6.39
CA THR A 137 -0.44 -20.62 7.41
C THR A 137 -1.51 -21.66 7.76
N GLN A 138 -2.79 -21.32 7.56
CA GLN A 138 -3.93 -22.23 7.75
C GLN A 138 -4.32 -22.95 6.45
N GLY A 139 -3.49 -22.85 5.39
CA GLY A 139 -3.75 -23.50 4.11
C GLY A 139 -4.87 -22.84 3.29
N ILE A 140 -5.20 -21.57 3.57
CA ILE A 140 -6.23 -20.81 2.85
C ILE A 140 -5.53 -19.94 1.79
N ALA A 141 -5.89 -20.13 0.51
CA ALA A 141 -5.28 -19.42 -0.61
C ALA A 141 -5.72 -17.95 -0.63
N THR A 142 -4.75 -17.04 -0.56
CA THR A 142 -5.00 -15.60 -0.46
C THR A 142 -4.03 -14.75 -1.25
N ARG A 143 -4.47 -13.55 -1.64
CA ARG A 143 -3.60 -12.52 -2.24
C ARG A 143 -3.85 -11.16 -1.60
N VAL A 144 -2.81 -10.35 -1.54
CA VAL A 144 -2.92 -8.93 -1.20
C VAL A 144 -3.25 -8.18 -2.49
N VAL A 145 -4.21 -7.27 -2.41
CA VAL A 145 -4.59 -6.39 -3.52
C VAL A 145 -4.34 -4.95 -3.10
N ASN A 146 -3.62 -4.22 -3.96
CA ASN A 146 -3.39 -2.80 -3.82
C ASN A 146 -4.23 -2.06 -4.86
N GLY A 147 -4.86 -0.98 -4.45
CA GLY A 147 -5.68 -0.15 -5.33
C GLY A 147 -6.12 1.10 -4.61
N PHE A 148 -7.32 1.57 -4.95
CA PHE A 148 -7.91 2.75 -4.33
C PHE A 148 -9.27 2.40 -3.76
N GLN A 149 -9.55 2.88 -2.55
CA GLN A 149 -10.81 2.66 -1.88
C GLN A 149 -11.47 4.00 -1.57
N GLN A 150 -12.72 4.15 -2.02
CA GLN A 150 -13.53 5.37 -1.94
C GLN A 150 -12.98 6.51 -2.80
N GLY A 151 -13.88 7.19 -3.53
CA GLY A 151 -13.58 8.42 -4.25
C GLY A 151 -14.35 9.56 -3.63
N GLU A 152 -13.82 10.77 -3.74
CA GLU A 152 -14.54 11.99 -3.37
C GLU A 152 -15.60 12.28 -4.44
N TYR A 153 -16.88 12.22 -4.08
CA TYR A 153 -17.95 12.55 -5.00
C TYR A 153 -18.06 14.07 -5.16
N ASN A 154 -17.91 14.54 -6.39
CA ASN A 154 -18.10 15.95 -6.75
C ASN A 154 -19.49 16.12 -7.34
N GLU A 155 -20.42 16.66 -6.54
CA GLU A 155 -21.82 16.88 -6.94
C GLU A 155 -21.95 17.80 -8.16
N THR A 156 -21.13 18.84 -8.25
CA THR A 156 -21.18 19.82 -9.35
C THR A 156 -20.79 19.21 -10.69
N ALA A 157 -19.84 18.27 -10.67
CA ALA A 157 -19.30 17.64 -11.87
C ALA A 157 -19.87 16.24 -12.14
N ASP A 158 -20.67 15.68 -11.21
CA ASP A 158 -21.23 14.32 -11.26
C ASP A 158 -20.15 13.24 -11.52
N ILE A 159 -19.04 13.35 -10.78
CA ILE A 159 -17.89 12.44 -10.89
C ILE A 159 -17.34 12.04 -9.53
N TYR A 160 -16.74 10.85 -9.47
CA TYR A 160 -15.86 10.47 -8.38
C TYR A 160 -14.41 10.84 -8.71
N VAL A 161 -13.75 11.52 -7.78
CA VAL A 161 -12.32 11.85 -7.86
C VAL A 161 -11.56 10.92 -6.92
N VAL A 162 -10.67 10.11 -7.48
CA VAL A 162 -9.77 9.22 -6.74
C VAL A 162 -8.36 9.79 -6.79
N ARG A 163 -7.70 9.92 -5.64
CA ARG A 163 -6.34 10.49 -5.52
C ARG A 163 -5.43 9.50 -4.79
N GLN A 164 -4.15 9.86 -4.69
CA GLN A 164 -3.14 9.01 -4.06
C GLN A 164 -3.37 8.77 -2.56
N ARG A 165 -4.05 9.70 -1.88
CA ARG A 165 -4.37 9.55 -0.45
C ARG A 165 -5.45 8.48 -0.19
N GLU A 166 -6.21 8.08 -1.22
CA GLU A 166 -7.20 7.00 -1.17
C GLU A 166 -6.58 5.63 -1.53
N ALA A 167 -5.25 5.54 -1.65
CA ALA A 167 -4.56 4.27 -1.84
C ALA A 167 -4.83 3.33 -0.66
N HIS A 168 -5.18 2.08 -0.97
CA HIS A 168 -5.59 1.10 0.03
C HIS A 168 -5.18 -0.31 -0.35
N SER A 169 -4.93 -1.13 0.67
CA SER A 169 -4.56 -2.53 0.56
C SER A 169 -5.57 -3.41 1.30
N TRP A 170 -6.08 -4.43 0.62
CA TRP A 170 -7.00 -5.43 1.18
C TRP A 170 -6.55 -6.85 0.83
N VAL A 171 -7.26 -7.84 1.35
CA VAL A 171 -6.99 -9.25 1.09
C VAL A 171 -8.12 -9.84 0.26
N GLU A 172 -7.78 -10.69 -0.70
CA GLU A 172 -8.76 -11.54 -1.36
C GLU A 172 -8.47 -13.01 -1.04
N VAL A 173 -9.53 -13.75 -0.71
CA VAL A 173 -9.50 -15.19 -0.43
C VAL A 173 -10.16 -15.92 -1.59
N TYR A 174 -9.53 -17.00 -2.06
CA TYR A 174 -10.08 -17.79 -3.15
C TYR A 174 -10.98 -18.92 -2.65
N PHE A 175 -12.16 -19.04 -3.26
CA PHE A 175 -13.19 -20.03 -3.01
C PHE A 175 -13.40 -20.90 -4.26
N PRO A 176 -12.79 -22.11 -4.34
CA PRO A 176 -12.88 -22.96 -5.53
C PRO A 176 -14.30 -23.39 -5.87
N GLY A 177 -15.17 -23.61 -4.87
CA GLY A 177 -16.57 -24.00 -5.11
C GLY A 177 -17.39 -22.93 -5.84
N ALA A 178 -17.01 -21.66 -5.71
CA ALA A 178 -17.63 -20.54 -6.42
C ALA A 178 -16.76 -20.01 -7.58
N ASP A 179 -15.56 -20.58 -7.77
CA ASP A 179 -14.52 -20.09 -8.70
C ASP A 179 -14.28 -18.57 -8.58
N SER A 180 -14.26 -18.06 -7.33
CA SER A 180 -14.28 -16.62 -7.06
C SER A 180 -13.27 -16.20 -6.00
N TRP A 181 -12.67 -15.04 -6.22
CA TRP A 181 -11.97 -14.28 -5.20
C TRP A 181 -12.97 -13.41 -4.43
N VAL A 182 -12.87 -13.41 -3.10
CA VAL A 182 -13.74 -12.62 -2.22
C VAL A 182 -12.88 -11.71 -1.35
N ALA A 183 -13.22 -10.42 -1.31
CA ALA A 183 -12.46 -9.42 -0.60
C ALA A 183 -12.78 -9.39 0.90
N PHE A 184 -11.74 -9.21 1.71
CA PHE A 184 -11.76 -8.99 3.15
C PHE A 184 -10.85 -7.80 3.47
N ASP A 185 -11.28 -6.92 4.37
CA ASP A 185 -10.58 -5.69 4.74
C ASP A 185 -10.27 -5.68 6.25
N PRO A 186 -9.07 -6.16 6.63
CA PRO A 186 -8.65 -6.23 8.03
C PRO A 186 -8.37 -4.86 8.66
N THR A 187 -8.41 -3.77 7.89
CA THR A 187 -8.08 -2.43 8.38
C THR A 187 -9.25 -1.86 9.21
N PRO A 188 -9.03 -1.43 10.46
CA PRO A 188 -10.07 -0.82 11.30
C PRO A 188 -10.72 0.41 10.63
N SER A 189 -12.02 0.62 10.87
CA SER A 189 -12.75 1.80 10.36
C SER A 189 -12.47 3.08 11.15
N ALA A 190 -12.11 2.96 12.43
CA ALA A 190 -11.96 4.10 13.35
C ALA A 190 -10.77 5.02 13.01
N GLY A 191 -9.71 4.50 12.38
CA GLY A 191 -8.59 5.32 11.91
C GLY A 191 -8.75 5.93 10.53
N ARG A 192 -9.89 5.68 9.86
CA ARG A 192 -10.20 6.23 8.52
C ARG A 192 -10.95 7.56 8.56
N SER A 193 -11.53 7.91 9.71
CA SER A 193 -12.43 9.05 9.87
C SER A 193 -11.75 10.17 10.65
N GLU A 194 -10.72 10.80 10.10
CA GLU A 194 -10.25 12.14 10.51
C GLU A 194 -9.13 12.63 9.58
N THR A 195 -9.50 13.18 8.43
CA THR A 195 -8.68 14.21 7.76
C THR A 195 -9.58 14.99 6.81
N GLY A 196 -10.36 15.90 7.40
CA GLY A 196 -10.90 17.05 6.67
C GLY A 196 -9.76 17.91 6.09
N PRO A 197 -10.08 18.90 5.23
CA PRO A 197 -9.08 19.68 4.51
C PRO A 197 -8.34 20.62 5.48
N THR A 198 -7.25 20.15 6.10
CA THR A 198 -6.30 21.01 6.80
C THR A 198 -5.09 21.22 5.91
N GLY A 199 -5.00 22.45 5.37
CA GLY A 199 -3.82 22.92 4.67
C GLY A 199 -2.59 22.95 5.59
N GLY A 200 -1.42 22.70 5.00
CA GLY A 200 -0.12 22.80 5.66
C GLY A 200 0.49 21.44 6.02
N PHE A 201 1.75 21.24 5.60
CA PHE A 201 2.65 20.11 5.89
C PHE A 201 2.22 18.69 5.43
N THR A 202 0.93 18.39 5.36
CA THR A 202 0.34 17.09 4.96
C THR A 202 0.53 16.72 3.48
N ALA A 203 0.80 17.69 2.60
CA ALA A 203 1.09 17.46 1.20
C ALA A 203 2.41 16.67 0.94
N LYS A 204 3.28 16.55 1.95
CA LYS A 204 4.50 15.71 1.86
C LYS A 204 4.23 14.23 2.12
N ILE A 205 3.10 13.86 2.72
CA ILE A 205 2.75 12.46 3.06
C ILE A 205 2.46 11.63 1.80
N GLY A 206 1.97 12.27 0.72
CA GLY A 206 1.78 11.62 -0.58
C GLY A 206 3.06 11.06 -1.21
N LYS A 207 4.24 11.61 -0.87
CA LYS A 207 5.54 11.09 -1.34
C LYS A 207 6.03 9.88 -0.55
N TYR A 208 5.54 9.68 0.67
CA TYR A 208 5.90 8.53 1.51
C TYR A 208 5.10 7.28 1.11
N LEU A 209 3.86 7.43 0.66
CA LEU A 209 3.04 6.33 0.14
C LEU A 209 3.60 5.76 -1.18
N GLU A 210 4.11 6.62 -2.09
CA GLU A 210 4.83 6.18 -3.31
C GLU A 210 6.15 5.46 -2.99
N ALA A 211 6.83 5.80 -1.89
CA ALA A 211 8.07 5.15 -1.46
C ALA A 211 7.80 3.80 -0.76
N LEU A 212 6.72 3.71 0.01
CA LEU A 212 6.31 2.47 0.70
C LEU A 212 5.81 1.42 -0.29
N GLU A 213 5.05 1.81 -1.32
CA GLU A 213 4.62 0.92 -2.41
C GLU A 213 5.84 0.26 -3.10
N MET A 214 6.94 1.00 -3.31
CA MET A 214 8.15 0.45 -3.94
C MET A 214 9.05 -0.36 -2.99
N ILE A 215 9.14 0.01 -1.72
CA ILE A 215 9.91 -0.74 -0.71
C ILE A 215 9.22 -2.06 -0.38
N TRP A 216 7.90 -2.04 -0.22
CA TRP A 216 7.11 -3.22 0.13
C TRP A 216 7.05 -4.24 -1.00
N ILE A 217 6.90 -3.79 -2.25
CA ILE A 217 6.96 -4.66 -3.44
C ILE A 217 8.33 -5.33 -3.55
N GLN A 218 9.43 -4.61 -3.30
CA GLN A 218 10.79 -5.17 -3.41
C GLN A 218 11.21 -6.03 -2.21
N TYR A 219 10.69 -5.78 -1.01
CA TYR A 219 11.14 -6.44 0.22
C TYR A 219 10.21 -7.58 0.68
N PHE A 220 8.90 -7.51 0.41
CA PHE A 220 7.91 -8.47 0.95
C PHE A 220 6.95 -9.11 -0.07
N VAL A 221 6.69 -8.51 -1.25
CA VAL A 221 5.74 -9.07 -2.24
C VAL A 221 6.43 -9.76 -3.44
N ALA A 222 7.70 -9.42 -3.75
CA ALA A 222 8.49 -10.12 -4.76
C ALA A 222 9.10 -11.43 -4.21
N PHE A 223 8.26 -12.36 -3.77
CA PHE A 223 8.62 -13.77 -3.62
C PHE A 223 8.01 -14.57 -4.78
N ASP A 224 8.56 -14.36 -5.97
CA ASP A 224 8.59 -15.41 -6.99
C ASP A 224 9.98 -15.44 -7.62
N ASN A 225 10.59 -16.63 -7.63
CA ASN A 225 11.93 -16.88 -8.15
C ASN A 225 11.93 -17.11 -9.67
N GLN A 226 10.88 -16.72 -10.38
CA GLN A 226 10.84 -16.87 -11.82
C GLN A 226 10.12 -15.75 -12.58
N GLU A 227 10.49 -14.48 -12.35
CA GLU A 227 10.46 -13.45 -13.42
C GLU A 227 11.34 -12.22 -13.12
N GLN A 228 12.59 -12.50 -12.77
CA GLN A 228 13.53 -11.50 -12.25
C GLN A 228 14.34 -10.73 -13.33
N ARG A 229 13.76 -10.33 -14.47
CA ARG A 229 14.55 -9.62 -15.50
C ARG A 229 13.91 -8.40 -16.18
N THR A 230 12.60 -8.21 -16.18
CA THR A 230 11.95 -7.11 -16.93
C THR A 230 11.69 -5.87 -16.08
N LEU A 231 11.51 -6.00 -14.76
CA LEU A 231 11.25 -4.88 -13.86
C LEU A 231 12.52 -4.10 -13.47
N PHE A 232 13.68 -4.77 -13.43
CA PHE A 232 14.95 -4.16 -12.99
C PHE A 232 15.49 -3.14 -14.01
N THR A 233 15.18 -3.30 -15.30
CA THR A 233 15.65 -2.41 -16.37
C THR A 233 14.87 -1.11 -16.50
N SER A 234 13.59 -1.08 -16.12
CA SER A 234 12.79 0.16 -16.08
C SER A 234 13.15 1.03 -14.87
N ILE A 235 13.51 0.41 -13.74
CA ILE A 235 13.91 1.08 -12.50
C ILE A 235 15.27 1.78 -12.65
N ARG A 236 16.27 1.15 -13.29
CA ARG A 236 17.61 1.76 -13.44
C ARG A 236 17.60 3.05 -14.27
N ARG A 237 16.66 3.21 -15.22
CA ARG A 237 16.54 4.45 -16.01
C ARG A 237 15.75 5.53 -15.27
N GLY A 238 14.64 5.18 -14.61
CA GLY A 238 13.86 6.15 -13.82
C GLY A 238 14.60 6.71 -12.59
N VAL A 239 15.41 5.89 -11.92
CA VAL A 239 16.25 6.32 -10.79
C VAL A 239 17.48 7.12 -11.24
N SER A 240 18.01 6.85 -12.44
CA SER A 240 19.10 7.64 -13.03
C SER A 240 18.68 9.09 -13.29
N ASP A 241 17.43 9.31 -13.75
CA ASP A 241 16.91 10.65 -14.05
C ASP A 241 16.53 11.45 -12.79
N TYR A 242 16.22 10.76 -11.68
CA TYR A 242 15.95 11.38 -10.39
C TYR A 242 17.23 11.69 -9.58
N ASN A 243 18.29 10.89 -9.75
CA ASN A 243 19.57 11.10 -9.07
C ASN A 243 20.30 12.38 -9.53
N ALA A 244 20.12 12.82 -10.78
CA ALA A 244 20.78 14.02 -11.31
C ALA A 244 20.22 15.35 -10.76
N LYS A 245 18.96 15.36 -10.27
CA LYS A 245 18.32 16.56 -9.67
C LYS A 245 18.30 16.53 -8.13
N ALA A 246 18.31 15.35 -7.53
CA ALA A 246 18.42 15.20 -6.08
C ALA A 246 19.83 15.54 -5.59
N SER A 247 20.88 15.16 -6.32
CA SER A 247 22.27 15.46 -5.93
C SER A 247 22.60 16.95 -5.97
N SER A 248 22.04 17.71 -6.93
CA SER A 248 22.26 19.16 -7.03
C SER A 248 21.54 19.94 -5.93
N TRP A 249 20.31 19.54 -5.59
CA TRP A 249 19.56 20.16 -4.49
C TRP A 249 20.19 19.86 -3.12
N ILE A 250 20.72 18.65 -2.93
CA ILE A 250 21.43 18.27 -1.69
C ILE A 250 22.74 19.05 -1.55
N SER A 251 23.50 19.28 -2.63
CA SER A 251 24.72 20.11 -2.57
C SER A 251 24.42 21.59 -2.31
N GLU A 252 23.36 22.13 -2.89
CA GLU A 252 22.95 23.53 -2.74
C GLU A 252 22.41 23.81 -1.33
N VAL A 253 21.68 22.87 -0.75
CA VAL A 253 21.25 22.90 0.66
C VAL A 253 22.43 22.72 1.60
N GLN A 254 23.38 21.84 1.30
CA GLN A 254 24.58 21.65 2.13
C GLN A 254 25.49 22.89 2.13
N GLU A 255 25.67 23.57 1.00
CA GLU A 255 26.43 24.83 0.93
C GLU A 255 25.70 25.96 1.66
N THR A 256 24.38 26.07 1.49
CA THR A 256 23.58 27.11 2.17
C THR A 256 23.56 26.91 3.69
N VAL A 257 23.48 25.66 4.15
CA VAL A 257 23.51 25.30 5.58
C VAL A 257 24.93 25.43 6.15
N ALA A 258 25.98 25.15 5.38
CA ALA A 258 27.37 25.35 5.79
C ALA A 258 27.74 26.84 5.89
N ALA A 259 27.27 27.66 4.95
CA ALA A 259 27.42 29.12 5.00
C ALA A 259 26.68 29.71 6.22
N TRP A 260 25.43 29.31 6.44
CA TRP A 260 24.65 29.66 7.63
C TRP A 260 25.33 29.24 8.94
N TRP A 261 25.91 28.04 8.99
CA TRP A 261 26.65 27.54 10.16
C TRP A 261 27.98 28.25 10.41
N SER A 262 28.59 28.85 9.38
CA SER A 262 29.78 29.68 9.52
C SER A 262 29.46 31.08 10.06
N GLU A 263 28.29 31.61 9.70
CA GLU A 263 27.83 32.95 10.07
C GLU A 263 27.23 32.99 11.49
N VAL A 264 26.54 31.92 11.91
CA VAL A 264 26.00 31.77 13.28
C VAL A 264 27.09 31.53 14.33
N ARG A 265 28.29 31.07 13.92
CA ARG A 265 29.42 30.81 14.84
C ARG A 265 30.28 32.03 15.17
N GLY A 266 29.96 33.19 14.61
CA GLY A 266 30.54 34.47 14.99
C GLY A 266 31.89 34.76 14.34
N ASP A 267 31.84 35.44 13.20
CA ASP A 267 32.80 36.49 12.88
C ASP A 267 31.98 37.72 12.46
N SER A 268 32.03 38.78 13.28
CA SER A 268 31.25 40.04 13.23
C SER A 268 29.84 40.05 13.87
N GLY A 269 29.83 40.27 15.18
CA GLY A 269 28.99 41.25 15.90
C GLY A 269 27.52 41.50 15.50
N THR A 270 26.61 40.91 16.28
CA THR A 270 25.32 41.47 16.75
C THR A 270 24.59 42.49 15.87
N ALA A 271 23.82 42.01 14.88
CA ALA A 271 22.62 42.69 14.37
C ALA A 271 21.77 41.77 13.46
N ALA A 272 21.27 40.63 13.96
CA ALA A 272 20.55 39.66 13.11
C ALA A 272 19.19 39.19 13.65
N SER A 273 18.50 40.00 14.47
CA SER A 273 17.16 39.65 14.96
C SER A 273 16.01 40.36 14.22
N LEU A 274 16.27 41.42 13.44
CA LEU A 274 15.20 42.20 12.77
C LEU A 274 15.07 41.93 11.25
N ILE A 275 16.12 41.41 10.59
CA ILE A 275 16.06 41.08 9.15
C ILE A 275 15.46 39.69 8.91
N ALA A 276 15.58 38.77 9.88
CA ALA A 276 15.02 37.41 9.82
C ALA A 276 13.49 37.39 9.71
N MET A 277 12.80 38.39 10.27
CA MET A 277 11.34 38.47 10.22
C MET A 277 10.82 38.99 8.87
N ILE A 278 11.61 39.79 8.14
CA ILE A 278 11.22 40.37 6.84
C ILE A 278 11.50 39.38 5.69
N TYR A 279 12.60 38.63 5.73
CA TYR A 279 12.92 37.65 4.67
C TYR A 279 12.24 36.29 4.86
N GLY A 280 11.87 35.91 6.09
CA GLY A 280 11.10 34.69 6.36
C GLY A 280 9.70 34.72 5.73
N ILE A 281 9.12 35.91 5.53
CA ILE A 281 7.78 36.07 4.91
C ILE A 281 7.88 36.17 3.38
N ALA A 282 8.96 36.77 2.84
CA ALA A 282 9.15 36.90 1.40
C ALA A 282 9.50 35.57 0.70
N ALA A 283 10.23 34.66 1.36
CA ALA A 283 10.55 33.34 0.82
C ALA A 283 9.33 32.40 0.72
N VAL A 284 8.25 32.69 1.46
CA VAL A 284 7.01 31.89 1.44
C VAL A 284 6.02 32.39 0.37
N ALA A 285 6.18 33.62 -0.13
CA ALA A 285 5.27 34.19 -1.14
C ALA A 285 5.77 34.07 -2.60
N GLY A 286 7.06 33.81 -2.83
CA GLY A 286 7.69 33.84 -4.16
C GLY A 286 7.73 32.52 -4.94
N ALA A 287 7.19 31.42 -4.39
CA ALA A 287 7.23 30.09 -5.02
C ALA A 287 5.83 29.42 -5.02
N ALA A 288 4.81 30.21 -5.34
CA ALA A 288 3.49 29.70 -5.74
C ALA A 288 3.46 29.42 -7.25
#